data_AF-A0A0D7AAN0-F1
#
_entry.id   AF-A0A0D7AAN0-F1
#
_cell.length_a   1.000
_cell.length_b   1.000
_cell.length_c   1.000
_cell.angle_alpha   90.00
_cell.angle_beta   90.00
_cell.angle_gamma   90.00
#
_symmetry.space_group_name_H-M   'P 1'
#
loop_
_entity.id
_entity.type
_entity.pdbx_description
1 polymer ?
#
loop_
_entity_poly.entity_id
_entity_poly.type
_entity_poly.pdbx_seq_one_letter_code
_entity_poly.pdbx_strand_id
1 'polypeptide(L)'
;VDPPPGFPTDLCVKFANPLHCRSMAREAWFYEQLPEEKFLQGVIVPRCYGFFTTTLSMDIAKRVKPWRKIKEWEFDNTVECYRGVESYEEGDFLPDDGEEDRSVVGDDAHSRDTSIWNLWRPSAEMPLLSVLITERHGTSFPEDVWENDEKAKYDVKQMLRDLALAGVYHSDVKYNNVLKARLVGTDASAVECPRHKRVHNWRIIDFDRSMR
;
A
#
# COMPACT_ATOMS: atom_id res chain seq x y z
N VAL A 1 -9.00 -16.39 -24.09
CA VAL A 1 -10.30 -16.11 -23.42
C VAL A 1 -10.26 -14.64 -23.09
N ASP A 2 -11.03 -13.83 -23.80
CA ASP A 2 -11.07 -12.39 -23.51
C ASP A 2 -11.85 -12.17 -22.21
N PRO A 3 -11.42 -11.25 -21.35
CA PRO A 3 -12.12 -10.97 -20.11
C PRO A 3 -13.53 -10.43 -20.40
N PRO A 4 -14.53 -10.68 -19.53
CA PRO A 4 -15.86 -10.13 -19.71
C PRO A 4 -15.80 -8.59 -19.76
N PRO A 5 -16.68 -7.93 -20.51
CA PRO A 5 -16.73 -6.47 -20.59
C PRO A 5 -16.78 -5.84 -19.20
N GLY A 6 -15.86 -4.92 -18.90
CA GLY A 6 -15.74 -4.27 -17.60
C GLY A 6 -14.78 -4.93 -16.60
N PHE A 7 -14.20 -6.09 -16.93
CA PHE A 7 -13.08 -6.64 -16.17
C PHE A 7 -11.76 -6.00 -16.62
N PRO A 8 -10.85 -5.69 -15.69
CA PRO A 8 -9.56 -5.08 -16.05
C PRO A 8 -8.76 -6.06 -16.90
N THR A 9 -8.26 -5.58 -18.04
CA THR A 9 -7.39 -6.37 -18.92
C THR A 9 -5.96 -6.49 -18.38
N ASP A 10 -5.61 -5.64 -17.40
CA ASP A 10 -4.26 -5.49 -16.86
C ASP A 10 -4.30 -5.32 -15.33
N LEU A 11 -3.73 -6.30 -14.61
CA LEU A 11 -3.66 -6.33 -13.15
C LEU A 11 -2.22 -6.18 -12.65
N CYS A 12 -2.07 -5.62 -11.45
CA CYS A 12 -0.85 -5.69 -10.66
C CYS A 12 -1.04 -6.75 -9.57
N VAL A 13 -0.04 -7.63 -9.42
CA VAL A 13 -0.01 -8.64 -8.36
C VAL A 13 1.22 -8.37 -7.50
N LYS A 14 0.98 -7.93 -6.26
CA LYS A 14 2.03 -7.69 -5.26
C LYS A 14 2.13 -8.93 -4.37
N PHE A 15 3.33 -9.47 -4.24
CA PHE A 15 3.64 -10.59 -3.35
C PHE A 15 4.45 -10.08 -2.17
N ALA A 16 4.06 -10.44 -0.95
CA ALA A 16 4.83 -10.07 0.23
C ALA A 16 6.02 -11.02 0.39
N ASN A 17 7.13 -10.49 0.90
CA ASN A 17 8.05 -11.34 1.65
C ASN A 17 7.26 -11.92 2.85
N PRO A 18 7.45 -13.19 3.23
CA PRO A 18 6.85 -13.74 4.45
C PRO A 18 7.04 -12.88 5.71
N LEU A 19 8.12 -12.09 5.79
CA LEU A 19 8.37 -11.14 6.88
C LEU A 19 7.57 -9.83 6.79
N HIS A 20 6.77 -9.62 5.76
CA HIS A 20 6.01 -8.38 5.51
C HIS A 20 4.52 -8.65 5.20
N CYS A 21 4.02 -9.83 5.56
CA CYS A 21 2.62 -10.18 5.32
C CYS A 21 1.67 -9.29 6.13
N ARG A 22 2.10 -8.82 7.32
CA ARG A 22 1.30 -7.91 8.14
C ARG A 22 1.25 -6.51 7.54
N SER A 23 2.37 -5.96 7.09
CA SER A 23 2.41 -4.72 6.28
C SER A 23 1.50 -4.80 5.06
N MET A 24 1.53 -5.91 4.32
CA MET A 24 0.66 -6.08 3.16
C MET A 24 -0.83 -6.14 3.54
N ALA A 25 -1.18 -6.83 4.63
CA ALA A 25 -2.54 -6.86 5.14
C ALA A 25 -3.00 -5.47 5.61
N ARG A 26 -2.10 -4.67 6.19
CA ARG A 26 -2.36 -3.29 6.59
C ARG A 26 -2.65 -2.39 5.38
N GLU A 27 -1.84 -2.49 4.33
CA GLU A 27 -2.12 -1.78 3.07
C GLU A 27 -3.47 -2.21 2.46
N ALA A 28 -3.74 -3.51 2.41
CA ALA A 28 -5.01 -4.04 1.91
C ALA A 28 -6.20 -3.49 2.69
N TRP A 29 -6.08 -3.45 4.02
CA TRP A 29 -7.08 -2.89 4.91
C TRP A 29 -7.37 -1.42 4.57
N PHE A 30 -6.36 -0.58 4.31
CA PHE A 30 -6.61 0.79 3.86
C PHE A 30 -7.42 0.83 2.57
N TYR A 31 -7.12 0.01 1.56
CA TYR A 31 -7.95 -0.06 0.36
C TYR A 31 -9.41 -0.44 0.67
N GLU A 32 -9.64 -1.40 1.59
CA GLU A 32 -10.98 -1.79 2.05
C GLU A 32 -11.69 -0.71 2.87
N GLN A 33 -10.96 0.19 3.54
CA GLN A 33 -11.51 1.30 4.33
C GLN A 33 -11.66 2.61 3.54
N LEU A 34 -11.16 2.66 2.30
CA LEU A 34 -11.42 3.75 1.36
C LEU A 34 -12.83 3.81 0.71
N PRO A 35 -13.87 3.00 1.06
CA PRO A 35 -15.18 3.11 0.42
C PRO A 35 -16.20 3.84 1.32
N GLU A 36 -16.31 5.16 1.14
CA GLU A 36 -17.57 5.91 1.37
C GLU A 36 -17.55 7.30 0.68
N GLU A 37 -16.37 7.86 0.42
CA GLU A 37 -16.22 8.94 -0.57
C GLU A 37 -16.16 8.31 -1.98
N LYS A 38 -17.26 8.39 -2.75
CA LYS A 38 -17.61 7.66 -3.98
C LYS A 38 -16.64 7.72 -5.19
N PHE A 39 -15.37 8.07 -5.01
CA PHE A 39 -14.45 8.27 -6.12
C PHE A 39 -12.97 8.07 -5.82
N LEU A 40 -12.50 7.67 -4.63
CA LEU A 40 -11.04 7.62 -4.42
C LEU A 40 -10.36 6.48 -5.21
N GLN A 41 -10.88 5.25 -5.08
CA GLN A 41 -10.42 4.10 -5.85
C GLN A 41 -10.71 4.26 -7.35
N GLY A 42 -9.66 4.11 -8.16
CA GLY A 42 -9.69 4.32 -9.60
C GLY A 42 -9.46 5.78 -10.04
N VAL A 43 -9.40 6.74 -9.09
CA VAL A 43 -9.17 8.17 -9.40
C VAL A 43 -7.87 8.68 -8.81
N ILE A 44 -7.62 8.48 -7.53
CA ILE A 44 -6.39 8.94 -6.87
C ILE A 44 -5.58 7.81 -6.24
N VAL A 45 -6.20 6.66 -6.01
CA VAL A 45 -5.57 5.39 -5.60
C VAL A 45 -6.01 4.29 -6.56
N PRO A 46 -5.26 3.19 -6.72
CA PRO A 46 -5.68 2.07 -7.55
C PRO A 46 -7.02 1.49 -7.09
N ARG A 47 -7.73 0.86 -8.01
CA ARG A 47 -8.75 -0.13 -7.62
C ARG A 47 -8.06 -1.32 -6.96
N CYS A 48 -8.56 -1.75 -5.81
CA CYS A 48 -8.14 -2.97 -5.12
C CYS A 48 -9.15 -4.07 -5.41
N TYR A 49 -8.66 -5.22 -5.88
CA TYR A 49 -9.47 -6.40 -6.19
C TYR A 49 -9.44 -7.45 -5.09
N GLY A 50 -8.66 -7.21 -4.05
CA GLY A 50 -8.64 -8.02 -2.84
C GLY A 50 -7.24 -8.43 -2.41
N PHE A 51 -7.21 -8.90 -1.17
CA PHE A 51 -6.05 -9.47 -0.52
C PHE A 51 -6.33 -10.93 -0.18
N PHE A 52 -5.39 -11.79 -0.56
CA PHE A 52 -5.52 -13.23 -0.48
C PHE A 52 -4.29 -13.83 0.19
N THR A 53 -4.52 -14.93 0.89
CA THR A 53 -3.43 -15.65 1.53
C THR A 53 -3.55 -17.14 1.31
N THR A 54 -2.42 -17.82 1.30
CA THR A 54 -2.35 -19.28 1.28
C THR A 54 -1.09 -19.74 1.97
N THR A 55 -1.15 -20.90 2.63
CA THR A 55 0.05 -21.58 3.13
C THR A 55 0.81 -22.19 1.97
N LEU A 56 2.14 -22.09 1.98
CA LEU A 56 3.02 -22.79 1.05
C LEU A 56 3.50 -24.09 1.68
N SER A 57 3.70 -25.12 0.85
CA SER A 57 4.48 -26.26 1.29
C SER A 57 5.94 -25.85 1.49
N MET A 58 6.63 -26.49 2.44
CA MET A 58 8.04 -26.20 2.75
C MET A 58 8.95 -26.32 1.51
N ASP A 59 8.63 -27.24 0.60
CA ASP A 59 9.38 -27.43 -0.65
C ASP A 59 9.22 -26.25 -1.62
N ILE A 60 8.03 -25.66 -1.70
CA ILE A 60 7.78 -24.48 -2.53
C ILE A 60 8.40 -23.25 -1.86
N ALA A 61 8.19 -23.06 -0.56
CA ALA A 61 8.73 -21.91 0.18
C ALA A 61 10.25 -21.76 0.04
N LYS A 62 10.99 -22.87 0.04
CA LYS A 62 12.45 -22.87 -0.19
C LYS A 62 12.86 -22.42 -1.60
N ARG A 63 12.00 -22.65 -2.60
CA ARG A 63 12.23 -22.32 -4.02
C ARG A 63 11.81 -20.91 -4.37
N VAL A 64 10.84 -20.33 -3.66
CA VAL A 64 10.45 -18.93 -3.86
C VAL A 64 11.62 -18.04 -3.43
N LYS A 65 12.13 -17.26 -4.38
CA LYS A 65 13.17 -16.25 -4.13
C LYS A 65 12.61 -14.88 -4.51
N PRO A 66 13.00 -13.80 -3.80
CA PRO A 66 12.63 -12.45 -4.20
C PRO A 66 13.03 -12.19 -5.66
N TRP A 67 12.11 -11.59 -6.42
CA TRP A 67 12.31 -11.28 -7.85
C TRP A 67 13.55 -10.40 -8.09
N ARG A 68 13.89 -9.56 -7.10
CA ARG A 68 15.17 -8.85 -7.02
C ARG A 68 15.67 -9.00 -5.60
N LYS A 69 16.94 -9.38 -5.44
CA LYS A 69 17.69 -8.93 -4.26
C LYS A 69 17.78 -7.43 -4.41
N ILE A 70 16.91 -6.69 -3.73
CA ILE A 70 17.23 -5.30 -3.40
C ILE A 70 18.59 -5.44 -2.73
N LYS A 71 19.64 -4.84 -3.29
CA LYS A 71 20.94 -4.77 -2.60
C LYS A 71 20.58 -4.43 -1.17
N GLU A 72 20.99 -5.28 -0.23
CA GLU A 72 20.82 -5.02 1.20
C GLU A 72 21.00 -3.53 1.34
N TRP A 73 19.91 -2.81 1.66
CA TRP A 73 20.12 -1.48 2.19
C TRP A 73 20.96 -1.84 3.40
N GLU A 74 22.27 -1.60 3.29
CA GLU A 74 23.19 -1.59 4.42
C GLU A 74 22.62 -0.51 5.32
N PHE A 75 21.58 -0.87 6.06
CA PHE A 75 21.22 -0.22 7.27
C PHE A 75 22.44 -0.46 8.12
N ASP A 76 23.39 0.48 8.04
CA ASP A 76 24.36 0.78 9.09
C ASP A 76 23.60 1.30 10.32
N ASN A 77 22.59 0.53 10.73
CA ASN A 77 21.75 0.76 11.86
C ASN A 77 22.10 -0.35 12.85
N THR A 78 23.33 -0.30 13.37
CA THR A 78 23.43 -0.34 14.82
C THR A 78 22.57 0.81 15.34
N VAL A 79 21.26 0.57 15.47
CA VAL A 79 20.39 1.45 16.24
C VAL A 79 20.90 1.32 17.67
N GLU A 80 21.74 2.26 18.10
CA GLU A 80 22.00 2.44 19.52
C GLU A 80 20.64 2.65 20.18
N CYS A 81 20.18 1.59 20.85
CA CYS A 81 18.92 1.54 21.56
C CYS A 81 18.95 2.55 22.70
N TYR A 82 18.51 3.78 22.44
CA TYR A 82 18.06 4.64 23.52
C TYR A 82 16.79 4.00 24.11
N ARG A 83 16.96 3.44 25.32
CA ARG A 83 15.93 2.82 26.17
C ARG A 83 15.46 1.41 25.75
N GLY A 84 16.30 0.41 26.02
CA GLY A 84 15.89 -0.83 26.73
C GLY A 84 14.72 -1.67 26.22
N VAL A 85 14.25 -1.50 24.98
CA VAL A 85 13.30 -2.42 24.33
C VAL A 85 14.12 -3.36 23.46
N GLU A 86 14.07 -4.66 23.76
CA GLU A 86 14.62 -5.70 22.89
C GLU A 86 14.02 -5.53 21.50
N SER A 87 14.87 -5.22 20.52
CA SER A 87 14.51 -4.99 19.13
C SER A 87 13.68 -6.15 18.60
N TYR A 88 12.46 -5.88 18.12
CA TYR A 88 11.77 -6.80 17.23
C TYR A 88 12.64 -6.94 15.98
N GLU A 89 13.38 -8.04 15.90
CA GLU A 89 14.18 -8.34 14.72
C GLU A 89 13.26 -8.38 13.48
N GLU A 90 13.65 -7.61 12.47
CA GLU A 90 13.23 -7.66 11.06
C GLU A 90 11.76 -7.29 10.71
N GLY A 91 11.53 -6.00 10.44
CA GLY A 91 10.90 -5.59 9.17
C GLY A 91 9.39 -5.35 9.11
N ASP A 92 8.57 -5.87 10.04
CA ASP A 92 7.09 -5.78 9.98
C ASP A 92 6.47 -4.87 11.07
N PHE A 93 7.28 -3.94 11.61
CA PHE A 93 6.81 -2.92 12.56
C PHE A 93 5.84 -1.98 11.84
N LEU A 94 4.66 -1.76 12.40
CA LEU A 94 3.66 -0.82 11.92
C LEU A 94 3.67 0.47 12.77
N PRO A 95 3.22 1.62 12.24
CA PRO A 95 3.23 2.90 12.97
C PRO A 95 2.52 2.86 14.34
N ASP A 96 1.57 1.95 14.51
CA ASP A 96 0.72 1.76 15.67
C ASP A 96 1.27 0.73 16.69
N ASP A 97 2.48 0.20 16.48
CA ASP A 97 3.16 -0.74 17.40
C ASP A 97 3.94 -0.04 18.53
N GLY A 98 4.13 1.28 18.48
CA GLY A 98 4.80 2.06 19.54
C GLY A 98 3.96 2.21 20.81
N GLU A 99 4.60 2.55 21.95
CA GLU A 99 3.87 2.88 23.18
C GLU A 99 2.86 4.00 22.90
N GLU A 100 1.58 3.66 23.07
CA GLU A 100 0.42 4.52 22.87
C GLU A 100 0.67 5.92 23.44
N ASP A 101 0.67 6.94 22.58
CA ASP A 101 0.20 8.22 23.05
C ASP A 101 -1.28 8.01 23.37
N ARG A 102 -1.61 7.95 24.66
CA ARG A 102 -2.95 7.72 25.25
C ARG A 102 -3.99 8.78 24.84
N SER A 103 -3.66 9.60 23.84
CA SER A 103 -4.41 10.69 23.26
C SER A 103 -5.22 10.28 22.03
N VAL A 104 -4.96 9.09 21.45
CA VAL A 104 -5.76 8.57 20.33
C VAL A 104 -7.07 8.01 20.89
N VAL A 105 -8.11 8.84 20.81
CA VAL A 105 -9.49 8.46 21.10
C VAL A 105 -9.84 7.26 20.22
N GLY A 106 -10.19 6.12 20.82
CA GLY A 106 -10.61 4.94 20.08
C GLY A 106 -11.75 5.32 19.13
N ASP A 107 -11.49 5.21 17.83
CA ASP A 107 -12.57 5.29 16.87
C ASP A 107 -13.40 4.01 17.04
N ASP A 108 -14.72 4.14 17.17
CA ASP A 108 -15.63 3.00 17.18
C ASP A 108 -15.59 2.19 15.86
N ALA A 109 -14.63 2.47 14.98
CA ALA A 109 -14.31 1.71 13.79
C ALA A 109 -13.58 0.41 14.21
N HIS A 110 -14.28 -0.71 14.07
CA HIS A 110 -13.90 -2.07 14.49
C HIS A 110 -12.61 -2.68 13.89
N SER A 111 -11.47 -2.00 13.86
CA SER A 111 -10.63 -2.15 12.68
C SER A 111 -9.19 -2.65 12.86
N ARG A 112 -8.60 -2.53 14.05
CA ARG A 112 -7.26 -3.10 14.34
C ARG A 112 -7.34 -4.27 15.29
N ASP A 113 -7.93 -4.05 16.46
CA ASP A 113 -7.85 -4.99 17.58
C ASP A 113 -8.59 -6.30 17.33
N THR A 114 -9.55 -6.27 16.39
CA THR A 114 -10.31 -7.44 15.92
C THR A 114 -9.60 -8.18 14.78
N SER A 115 -8.58 -7.59 14.17
CA SER A 115 -7.88 -8.15 13.01
C SER A 115 -6.85 -9.18 13.44
N ILE A 116 -6.93 -10.38 12.86
CA ILE A 116 -5.93 -11.45 13.05
C ILE A 116 -4.52 -11.00 12.68
N TRP A 117 -4.40 -10.00 11.80
CA TRP A 117 -3.12 -9.47 11.32
C TRP A 117 -2.40 -8.64 12.38
N ASN A 118 -3.10 -8.10 13.37
CA ASN A 118 -2.45 -7.28 14.40
C ASN A 118 -1.41 -8.09 15.19
N LEU A 119 -1.77 -9.33 15.55
CA LEU A 119 -0.91 -10.24 16.31
C LEU A 119 -0.19 -11.26 15.44
N TRP A 120 -0.48 -11.31 14.14
CA TRP A 120 0.14 -12.27 13.23
C TRP A 120 1.65 -12.07 13.18
N ARG A 121 2.40 -13.17 13.15
CA ARG A 121 3.86 -13.20 12.99
C ARG A 121 4.27 -14.27 11.98
N PRO A 122 5.38 -14.06 11.25
CA PRO A 122 5.91 -15.06 10.32
C PRO A 122 6.22 -16.38 11.04
N SER A 123 5.89 -17.51 10.41
CA SER A 123 6.24 -18.85 10.89
C SER A 123 7.03 -19.60 9.84
N ALA A 124 8.22 -20.10 10.21
CA ALA A 124 9.03 -20.94 9.34
C ALA A 124 8.38 -22.31 9.09
N GLU A 125 7.56 -22.80 10.03
CA GLU A 125 6.87 -24.09 9.93
C GLU A 125 5.62 -24.01 9.04
N MET A 126 4.98 -22.84 9.00
CA MET A 126 3.80 -22.56 8.19
C MET A 126 4.02 -21.30 7.34
N PRO A 127 4.88 -21.37 6.30
CA PRO A 127 5.19 -20.21 5.48
C PRO A 127 3.93 -19.73 4.75
N LEU A 128 3.58 -18.47 4.98
CA LEU A 128 2.41 -17.84 4.37
C LEU A 128 2.81 -17.05 3.13
N LEU A 129 2.06 -17.22 2.05
CA LEU A 129 2.11 -16.35 0.88
C LEU A 129 0.95 -15.37 0.96
N SER A 130 1.28 -14.08 0.97
CA SER A 130 0.31 -12.99 0.87
C SER A 130 0.33 -12.38 -0.53
N VAL A 131 -0.85 -12.17 -1.10
CA VAL A 131 -1.06 -11.65 -2.44
C VAL A 131 -2.07 -10.50 -2.40
N LEU A 132 -1.66 -9.33 -2.86
CA LEU A 132 -2.55 -8.17 -3.06
C LEU A 132 -2.72 -7.93 -4.55
N ILE A 133 -3.97 -7.82 -5.01
CA ILE A 133 -4.30 -7.61 -6.42
C ILE A 133 -4.89 -6.21 -6.60
N THR A 134 -4.29 -5.40 -7.46
CA THR A 134 -4.74 -4.04 -7.76
C THR A 134 -4.74 -3.76 -9.26
N GLU A 135 -5.32 -2.63 -9.65
CA GLU A 135 -5.24 -2.10 -11.01
C GLU A 135 -3.77 -1.87 -11.40
N ARG A 136 -3.41 -2.17 -12.67
CA ARG A 136 -2.04 -1.99 -13.15
C ARG A 136 -1.76 -0.55 -13.52
N HIS A 137 -0.61 -0.05 -13.08
CA HIS A 137 -0.16 1.32 -13.30
C HIS A 137 1.16 1.37 -14.08
N GLY A 138 1.52 2.57 -14.53
CA GLY A 138 2.77 2.85 -15.22
C GLY A 138 3.96 2.97 -14.28
N THR A 139 4.94 3.78 -14.68
CA THR A 139 6.18 4.00 -13.92
C THR A 139 5.97 4.88 -12.70
N SER A 140 6.91 4.80 -11.76
CA SER A 140 7.01 5.69 -10.61
C SER A 140 7.15 7.16 -11.03
N PHE A 141 6.75 8.05 -10.14
CA PHE A 141 6.82 9.49 -10.34
C PHE A 141 8.29 9.91 -10.52
N PRO A 142 8.65 10.52 -11.65
CA PRO A 142 10.04 10.89 -11.90
C PRO A 142 10.49 12.08 -11.04
N GLU A 143 11.74 12.07 -10.58
CA GLU A 143 12.32 13.16 -9.77
C GLU A 143 12.42 14.48 -10.57
N ASP A 144 12.79 14.40 -11.85
CA ASP A 144 12.87 15.55 -12.76
C ASP A 144 11.50 16.21 -12.98
N VAL A 145 10.42 15.42 -13.03
CA VAL A 145 9.05 15.92 -13.07
C VAL A 145 8.71 16.62 -11.75
N TRP A 146 9.17 16.09 -10.62
CA TRP A 146 9.01 16.78 -9.34
C TRP A 146 9.78 18.08 -9.33
N GLU A 147 10.94 18.24 -9.95
CA GLU A 147 11.62 19.54 -9.87
C GLU A 147 10.96 20.59 -10.76
N ASN A 148 10.54 20.20 -11.97
CA ASN A 148 10.24 21.12 -13.06
C ASN A 148 8.76 21.28 -13.41
N ASP A 149 7.87 20.37 -12.99
CA ASP A 149 6.44 20.40 -13.34
C ASP A 149 5.56 20.77 -12.13
N GLU A 150 5.30 22.08 -11.99
CA GLU A 150 4.39 22.60 -10.96
C GLU A 150 2.95 22.05 -11.08
N LYS A 151 2.49 21.70 -12.28
CA LYS A 151 1.16 21.12 -12.47
C LYS A 151 1.11 19.70 -11.93
N ALA A 152 2.16 18.90 -12.15
CA ALA A 152 2.28 17.56 -11.60
C ALA A 152 2.39 17.58 -10.07
N LYS A 153 3.19 18.49 -9.49
CA LYS A 153 3.24 18.70 -8.02
C LYS A 153 1.86 19.02 -7.47
N TYR A 154 1.17 19.97 -8.12
CA TYR A 154 -0.17 20.37 -7.71
C TYR A 154 -1.15 19.21 -7.84
N ASP A 155 -1.01 18.35 -8.85
CA ASP A 155 -1.80 17.12 -9.00
C ASP A 155 -1.67 16.20 -7.79
N VAL A 156 -0.42 15.85 -7.42
CA VAL A 156 -0.13 15.00 -6.26
C VAL A 156 -0.61 15.65 -4.95
N LYS A 157 -0.39 16.96 -4.77
CA LYS A 157 -0.87 17.67 -3.57
C LYS A 157 -2.40 17.63 -3.42
N GLN A 158 -3.14 17.76 -4.51
CA GLN A 158 -4.60 17.64 -4.48
C GLN A 158 -5.05 16.21 -4.17
N MET A 159 -4.37 15.20 -4.70
CA MET A 159 -4.66 13.79 -4.36
C MET A 159 -4.39 13.49 -2.88
N LEU A 160 -3.28 14.00 -2.32
CA LEU A 160 -2.99 13.85 -0.89
C LEU A 160 -4.01 14.59 -0.02
N ARG A 161 -4.50 15.75 -0.48
CA ARG A 161 -5.59 16.47 0.19
C ARG A 161 -6.88 15.64 0.19
N ASP A 162 -7.17 14.94 -0.89
CA ASP A 162 -8.34 14.07 -0.97
C ASP A 162 -8.25 12.89 0.02
N LEU A 163 -7.07 12.28 0.17
CA LEU A 163 -6.84 11.27 1.20
C LEU A 163 -7.03 11.84 2.62
N ALA A 164 -6.47 13.01 2.89
CA ALA A 164 -6.61 13.67 4.19
C ALA A 164 -8.07 14.01 4.51
N LEU A 165 -8.86 14.43 3.52
CA LEU A 165 -10.30 14.68 3.68
C LEU A 165 -11.08 13.40 3.98
N ALA A 166 -10.63 12.26 3.45
CA ALA A 166 -11.16 10.93 3.78
C ALA A 166 -10.64 10.38 5.13
N GLY A 167 -9.92 11.19 5.90
CA GLY A 167 -9.36 10.81 7.19
C GLY A 167 -8.09 9.97 7.10
N VAL A 168 -7.46 9.84 5.93
CA VAL A 168 -6.27 9.02 5.73
C VAL A 168 -5.03 9.90 5.60
N TYR A 169 -4.05 9.67 6.47
CA TYR A 169 -2.73 10.26 6.40
C TYR A 169 -1.70 9.21 5.95
N HIS A 170 -1.08 9.40 4.77
CA HIS A 170 -0.28 8.35 4.13
C HIS A 170 1.04 8.00 4.85
N SER A 171 1.66 8.99 5.50
CA SER A 171 2.96 8.92 6.22
C SER A 171 4.21 8.47 5.45
N ASP A 172 4.09 7.84 4.28
CA ASP A 172 5.23 7.38 3.45
C ASP A 172 5.12 7.83 1.99
N VAL A 173 5.02 9.15 1.78
CA VAL A 173 4.93 9.73 0.44
C VAL A 173 6.33 9.89 -0.15
N LYS A 174 6.65 9.03 -1.12
CA LYS A 174 7.92 9.01 -1.86
C LYS A 174 7.66 8.75 -3.35
N TYR A 175 8.63 9.05 -4.21
CA TYR A 175 8.48 8.98 -5.66
C TYR A 175 8.02 7.60 -6.18
N ASN A 176 8.48 6.52 -5.55
CA ASN A 176 8.06 5.15 -5.88
C ASN A 176 6.64 4.79 -5.43
N ASN A 177 6.06 5.55 -4.49
CA ASN A 177 4.69 5.36 -3.99
C ASN A 177 3.67 6.20 -4.75
N VAL A 178 4.10 6.90 -5.80
CA VAL A 178 3.22 7.61 -6.74
C VAL A 178 3.47 7.04 -8.13
N LEU A 179 2.46 6.42 -8.73
CA LEU A 179 2.56 5.76 -10.03
C LEU A 179 1.77 6.50 -11.10
N LYS A 180 2.27 6.46 -12.34
CA LYS A 180 1.53 7.01 -13.49
C LYS A 180 0.23 6.23 -13.69
N ALA A 181 -0.89 6.94 -13.74
CA ALA A 181 -2.17 6.36 -14.11
C ALA A 181 -2.12 5.82 -15.53
N ARG A 182 -2.60 4.59 -15.72
CA ARG A 182 -2.63 3.97 -17.04
C ARG A 182 -4.01 4.20 -17.68
N LEU A 183 -4.09 5.23 -18.52
CA LEU A 183 -5.33 5.66 -19.19
C LEU A 183 -5.53 4.94 -20.55
N VAL A 184 -5.44 3.61 -20.57
CA VAL A 184 -5.46 2.85 -21.84
C VAL A 184 -6.89 2.49 -22.25
N GLY A 185 -7.33 3.04 -23.39
CA GLY A 185 -8.49 2.55 -24.16
C GLY A 185 -9.81 2.53 -23.40
N THR A 186 -10.80 1.79 -23.92
CA THR A 186 -12.19 1.65 -23.41
C THR A 186 -12.31 1.09 -21.98
N ASP A 187 -11.19 0.82 -21.31
CA ASP A 187 -11.17 0.37 -19.93
C ASP A 187 -11.39 1.59 -19.03
N ALA A 188 -12.17 1.42 -17.97
CA ALA A 188 -12.74 2.44 -17.09
C ALA A 188 -11.73 3.28 -16.25
N SER A 189 -10.62 3.71 -16.84
CA SER A 189 -9.41 4.26 -16.21
C SER A 189 -9.33 5.79 -16.21
N ALA A 190 -10.11 6.47 -17.05
CA ALA A 190 -10.22 7.92 -17.07
C ALA A 190 -11.43 8.40 -16.28
N VAL A 191 -11.49 8.08 -14.99
CA VAL A 191 -12.55 8.59 -14.11
C VAL A 191 -12.17 10.02 -13.68
N GLU A 192 -13.05 10.97 -13.96
CA GLU A 192 -12.89 12.34 -13.50
C GLU A 192 -13.05 12.42 -11.98
N CYS A 193 -12.12 13.08 -11.30
CA CYS A 193 -12.30 13.41 -9.90
C CYS A 193 -13.45 14.42 -9.75
N PRO A 194 -14.55 14.06 -9.06
CA PRO A 194 -15.70 14.94 -8.90
C PRO A 194 -15.38 16.21 -8.10
N ARG A 195 -14.31 16.21 -7.29
CA ARG A 195 -13.87 17.37 -6.50
C ARG A 195 -13.02 18.34 -7.33
N HIS A 196 -12.08 17.82 -8.12
CA HIS A 196 -11.15 18.64 -8.90
C HIS A 196 -11.59 18.90 -10.34
N LYS A 197 -12.65 18.23 -10.82
CA LYS A 197 -13.15 18.32 -12.20
C LYS A 197 -12.07 18.04 -13.24
N ARG A 198 -11.23 17.04 -12.95
CA ARG A 198 -10.15 16.58 -13.84
C ARG A 198 -9.85 15.11 -13.64
N VAL A 199 -9.27 14.50 -14.66
CA VAL A 199 -8.66 13.16 -14.55
C VAL A 199 -7.23 13.31 -14.03
N HIS A 200 -6.95 12.71 -12.88
CA HIS A 200 -5.61 12.70 -12.32
C HIS A 200 -4.70 11.75 -13.11
N ASN A 201 -3.47 12.18 -13.35
CA ASN A 201 -2.49 11.41 -14.13
C ASN A 201 -1.67 10.46 -13.26
N TRP A 202 -1.90 10.45 -11.95
CA TRP A 202 -1.13 9.73 -10.97
C TRP A 202 -2.04 8.98 -10.00
N ARG A 203 -1.47 8.01 -9.30
CA ARG A 203 -2.13 7.20 -8.27
C ARG A 203 -1.17 6.94 -7.11
N ILE A 204 -1.67 7.07 -5.89
CA ILE A 204 -0.93 6.84 -4.65
C ILE A 204 -1.11 5.38 -4.21
N ILE A 205 -0.03 4.74 -3.78
CA ILE A 205 0.04 3.34 -3.36
C ILE A 205 0.88 3.19 -2.08
N ASP A 206 0.90 1.98 -1.50
CA ASP A 206 1.76 1.61 -0.36
C ASP A 206 1.30 2.25 0.96
N PHE A 207 0.12 1.83 1.40
CA PHE A 207 -0.56 2.36 2.59
C PHE A 207 -0.18 1.67 3.91
N ASP A 208 0.87 0.85 3.95
CA ASP A 208 1.24 0.09 5.16
C ASP A 208 1.66 1.02 6.33
N ARG A 209 2.23 2.19 6.01
CA ARG A 209 2.58 3.25 6.97
C ARG A 209 1.47 4.27 7.22
N SER A 210 0.30 4.11 6.60
CA SER A 210 -0.78 5.07 6.74
C SER A 210 -1.45 5.03 8.11
N MET A 211 -2.02 6.16 8.51
CA MET A 211 -2.80 6.35 9.73
C MET A 211 -4.21 6.84 9.37
N ARG A 212 -5.18 6.47 10.19
CA ARG A 212 -6.56 6.94 10.16
C ARG A 212 -6.96 7.39 11.56
#